data_AF-A0A8H2ZLV2-F1
#
_entry.id   AF-A0A8H2ZLV2-F1
#
_cell.length_a   1.000
_cell.length_b   1.000
_cell.length_c   1.000
_cell.angle_alpha   90.00
_cell.angle_beta   90.00
_cell.angle_gamma   90.00
#
_symmetry.space_group_name_H-M   'P 1'
#
loop_
_entity.id
_entity.type
_entity.pdbx_description
1 polymer ?
#
loop_
_entity_poly.entity_id
_entity_poly.type
_entity_poly.pdbx_seq_one_letter_code
_entity_poly.pdbx_strand_id
1 'polypeptide(L)'
;MIDLEISCKSSQKMFSRRCNCFRRIKLVSTSLIINYGGLYYCFTVCAWTSGLEEASCFRPTGVPFKALSSPTKSTLSYTPGRTIVEKHDTYEHEDLRPSFPDKKWPALEELPYSDKGLLGSDTFKDLLATATEVFDYVPKIGTEVHGVDLANLTDAAKNDLARLISIRGVVFFRNQKNFGIEAQRKLGSYFGTLHKHATTSVPKRGDLDDVHVVYTDENSKDQRALFTPTFLWHSDVTYEIQPPSYTSLKVLTGPPRGGGGDTLWSSQYAAYDALSAPMQNILNPSPHSTHPIYKPKDHEL
;
A
#
# COMPACT_ATOMS: atom_id res chain seq x y z
N MET A 1 7.64 42.30 12.52
CA MET A 1 7.76 41.87 13.93
C MET A 1 6.43 42.15 14.59
N ILE A 2 5.65 41.10 14.83
CA ILE A 2 4.66 40.87 15.89
C ILE A 2 3.91 39.60 15.48
N ASP A 3 4.09 38.61 16.34
CA ASP A 3 3.47 37.29 16.36
C ASP A 3 1.94 37.33 16.43
N LEU A 4 1.32 36.31 15.85
CA LEU A 4 0.02 35.81 16.29
C LEU A 4 0.12 34.30 16.46
N GLU A 5 0.56 33.94 17.66
CA GLU A 5 0.57 32.60 18.23
C GLU A 5 -0.88 32.20 18.56
N ILE A 6 -1.52 31.41 17.70
CA ILE A 6 -2.77 30.72 18.08
C ILE A 6 -2.38 29.45 18.85
N SER A 7 -2.42 29.60 20.17
CA SER A 7 -2.38 28.55 21.16
C SER A 7 -3.50 27.52 20.92
N CYS A 8 -3.14 26.31 20.50
CA CYS A 8 -3.98 25.12 20.63
C CYS A 8 -3.33 24.17 21.65
N LYS A 9 -3.11 24.64 22.88
CA LYS A 9 -2.52 23.87 24.00
C LYS A 9 -3.53 23.00 24.77
N SER A 10 -4.82 22.98 24.42
CA SER A 10 -5.84 22.20 25.15
C SER A 10 -6.14 20.80 24.59
N SER A 11 -5.76 20.49 23.34
CA SER A 11 -6.09 19.19 22.73
C SER A 11 -5.02 18.10 22.89
N GLN A 12 -3.76 18.46 23.20
CA GLN A 12 -2.66 17.49 23.29
C GLN A 12 -2.66 16.66 24.59
N LYS A 13 -3.21 17.17 25.70
CA LYS A 13 -3.29 16.40 26.96
C LYS A 13 -4.37 15.31 26.94
N MET A 14 -5.40 15.42 26.10
CA MET A 14 -6.46 14.41 26.01
C MET A 14 -6.10 13.27 25.02
N PHE A 15 -5.25 13.54 24.02
CA PHE A 15 -4.80 12.54 23.04
C PHE A 15 -3.71 11.58 23.58
N SER A 16 -2.87 12.05 24.50
CA SER A 16 -1.74 11.28 25.06
C SER A 16 -2.15 10.09 25.95
N ARG A 17 -3.41 10.01 26.43
CA ARG A 17 -3.88 8.93 27.31
C ARG A 17 -4.95 8.01 26.73
N ARG A 18 -5.31 8.13 25.44
CA ARG A 18 -6.45 7.38 24.86
C ARG A 18 -6.24 6.71 23.50
N CYS A 19 -5.04 6.72 22.93
CA CYS A 19 -4.75 5.99 21.69
C CYS A 19 -4.11 4.63 21.99
N ASN A 20 -4.92 3.65 22.43
CA ASN A 20 -4.55 2.24 22.47
C ASN A 20 -5.46 1.36 21.57
N CYS A 21 -6.16 1.98 20.62
CA CYS A 21 -7.04 1.29 19.67
C CYS A 21 -6.40 1.18 18.29
N PHE A 22 -5.44 0.27 18.14
CA PHE A 22 -5.03 -0.27 16.84
C PHE A 22 -4.71 -1.73 17.05
N ARG A 23 -5.56 -2.65 16.57
CA ARG A 23 -5.30 -4.09 16.70
C ARG A 23 -5.73 -4.84 15.45
N ARG A 24 -4.75 -5.58 14.92
CA ARG A 24 -4.76 -6.52 13.78
C ARG A 24 -4.87 -5.89 12.40
N ILE A 25 -3.72 -5.61 11.79
CA ILE A 25 -3.56 -5.54 10.33
C ILE A 25 -2.77 -6.79 9.96
N LYS A 26 -3.28 -7.63 9.05
CA LYS A 26 -2.54 -8.78 8.53
C LYS A 26 -2.49 -8.70 7.02
N LEU A 27 -1.27 -8.57 6.50
CA LEU A 27 -1.01 -8.40 5.09
C LEU A 27 0.08 -9.38 4.68
N VAL A 28 -0.13 -10.12 3.60
CA VAL A 28 0.94 -10.87 2.96
C VAL A 28 1.45 -10.01 1.82
N SER A 29 2.65 -9.49 1.98
CA SER A 29 3.35 -8.66 1.01
C SER A 29 4.37 -9.52 0.26
N THR A 30 4.31 -9.54 -1.06
CA THR A 30 5.42 -9.99 -1.91
C THR A 30 5.96 -8.74 -2.58
N SER A 31 7.09 -8.24 -2.08
CA SER A 31 7.84 -7.17 -2.73
C SER A 31 8.70 -7.77 -3.86
N LEU A 32 8.93 -7.02 -4.92
CA LEU A 32 9.53 -7.47 -6.18
C LEU A 32 10.41 -6.36 -6.72
N ILE A 33 11.71 -6.65 -6.87
CA ILE A 33 12.80 -5.76 -7.30
C ILE A 33 12.62 -5.22 -8.73
N ILE A 34 12.61 -3.89 -8.94
CA ILE A 34 13.09 -3.26 -10.19
C ILE A 34 13.73 -1.88 -9.91
N ASN A 35 14.85 -1.63 -10.59
CA ASN A 35 15.60 -0.37 -10.55
C ASN A 35 15.23 0.49 -11.76
N TYR A 36 14.83 1.74 -11.52
CA TYR A 36 14.81 2.80 -12.53
C TYR A 36 15.97 3.75 -12.25
N GLY A 37 16.80 4.00 -13.26
CA GLY A 37 18.00 4.82 -13.20
C GLY A 37 17.84 6.15 -12.46
N GLY A 38 18.15 6.13 -11.16
CA GLY A 38 18.33 7.31 -10.32
C GLY A 38 17.13 7.77 -9.47
N LEU A 39 15.97 7.10 -9.50
CA LEU A 39 14.82 7.43 -8.62
C LEU A 39 14.12 6.16 -8.12
N TYR A 40 14.00 6.04 -6.79
CA TYR A 40 13.48 4.87 -6.07
C TYR A 40 11.94 4.93 -5.97
N TYR A 41 11.20 3.95 -6.52
CA TYR A 41 9.72 3.89 -6.39
C TYR A 41 9.19 2.46 -6.19
N CYS A 42 8.43 2.24 -5.11
CA CYS A 42 7.66 1.03 -4.84
C CYS A 42 6.17 1.26 -5.14
N PHE A 43 5.54 0.32 -5.86
CA PHE A 43 4.11 0.31 -6.15
C PHE A 43 3.41 -0.86 -5.46
N THR A 44 2.24 -0.65 -4.85
CA THR A 44 1.50 -1.72 -4.17
C THR A 44 0.25 -2.15 -4.95
N VAL A 45 -0.01 -3.45 -5.04
CA VAL A 45 -1.28 -4.05 -5.48
C VAL A 45 -1.97 -4.58 -4.24
N CYS A 46 -3.17 -4.12 -3.92
CA CYS A 46 -3.88 -4.53 -2.70
C CYS A 46 -5.15 -5.32 -3.01
N ALA A 47 -5.26 -6.54 -2.49
CA ALA A 47 -6.49 -7.33 -2.57
C ALA A 47 -7.28 -7.28 -1.25
N TRP A 48 -8.57 -6.91 -1.31
CA TRP A 48 -9.49 -6.85 -0.16
C TRP A 48 -10.74 -7.71 -0.36
N THR A 49 -11.36 -8.14 0.74
CA THR A 49 -12.70 -8.73 0.77
C THR A 49 -13.62 -7.86 1.62
N SER A 50 -14.47 -7.05 0.97
CA SER A 50 -15.82 -6.69 1.46
C SER A 50 -16.51 -5.79 0.44
N GLY A 51 -17.78 -6.08 0.19
CA GLY A 51 -18.63 -5.39 -0.79
C GLY A 51 -19.27 -4.10 -0.25
N LEU A 52 -19.63 -3.23 -1.18
CA LEU A 52 -20.37 -1.99 -0.95
C LEU A 52 -21.41 -1.81 -2.05
N GLU A 53 -22.63 -1.44 -1.65
CA GLU A 53 -23.71 -0.97 -2.52
C GLU A 53 -23.54 0.51 -2.87
N GLU A 54 -23.93 0.84 -4.10
CA GLU A 54 -23.82 2.12 -4.79
C GLU A 54 -24.69 3.25 -4.17
N ALA A 55 -24.26 4.49 -4.36
CA ALA A 55 -25.17 5.64 -4.44
C ALA A 55 -24.60 6.71 -5.39
N SER A 56 -25.34 6.99 -6.46
CA SER A 56 -24.97 7.92 -7.53
C SER A 56 -25.38 9.37 -7.25
N CYS A 57 -24.77 10.28 -8.02
CA CYS A 57 -24.66 11.72 -7.83
C CYS A 57 -25.86 12.53 -8.37
N PHE A 58 -26.18 13.70 -7.77
CA PHE A 58 -26.85 14.79 -8.50
C PHE A 58 -26.47 16.17 -7.93
N ARG A 59 -26.12 17.12 -8.83
CA ARG A 59 -25.96 18.56 -8.52
C ARG A 59 -27.30 19.29 -8.67
N PRO A 60 -27.65 20.26 -7.81
CA PRO A 60 -28.71 21.21 -8.14
C PRO A 60 -28.14 22.58 -8.53
N THR A 61 -28.59 23.07 -9.68
CA THR A 61 -28.60 24.48 -10.09
C THR A 61 -29.52 25.30 -9.17
N GLY A 62 -29.21 26.59 -9.02
CA GLY A 62 -29.80 27.50 -8.04
C GLY A 62 -31.34 27.56 -8.01
N VAL A 63 -31.88 27.57 -6.79
CA VAL A 63 -33.29 27.80 -6.46
C VAL A 63 -33.35 28.87 -5.35
N PRO A 64 -34.31 29.81 -5.36
CA PRO A 64 -34.35 30.93 -4.42
C PRO A 64 -34.62 30.46 -2.99
N PHE A 65 -34.01 31.14 -2.01
CA PHE A 65 -34.17 30.87 -0.59
C PHE A 65 -35.64 31.07 -0.16
N LYS A 66 -36.37 29.95 -0.01
CA LYS A 66 -37.63 29.87 0.73
C LYS A 66 -37.29 29.69 2.21
N ALA A 67 -37.97 30.42 3.08
CA ALA A 67 -37.76 30.39 4.53
C ALA A 67 -37.75 28.96 5.08
N LEU A 68 -36.75 28.64 5.91
CA LEU A 68 -36.60 27.33 6.55
C LEU A 68 -37.89 27.00 7.33
N SER A 69 -38.59 25.96 6.90
CA SER A 69 -39.60 25.30 7.72
C SER A 69 -38.96 24.74 9.00
N SER A 70 -39.74 24.71 10.06
CA SER A 70 -39.44 24.18 11.40
C SER A 70 -38.60 22.89 11.41
N PRO A 71 -37.77 22.67 12.44
CA PRO A 71 -36.82 21.56 12.48
C PRO A 71 -37.57 20.23 12.43
N THR A 72 -37.51 19.56 11.28
CA THR A 72 -37.87 18.14 11.18
C THR A 72 -37.03 17.38 12.19
N LYS A 73 -37.67 16.73 13.16
CA LYS A 73 -37.00 15.82 14.11
C LYS A 73 -36.16 14.84 13.30
N SER A 74 -34.84 14.91 13.44
CA SER A 74 -33.93 13.93 12.85
C SER A 74 -34.36 12.54 13.29
N THR A 75 -34.80 11.71 12.35
CA THR A 75 -35.10 10.29 12.57
C THR A 75 -33.83 9.45 12.65
N LEU A 76 -32.68 10.04 12.29
CA LEU A 76 -31.39 9.38 12.35
C LEU A 76 -30.85 9.49 13.80
N SER A 77 -30.96 8.40 14.54
CA SER A 77 -30.18 8.19 15.77
C SER A 77 -28.84 7.57 15.38
N TYR A 78 -27.76 8.32 15.52
CA TYR A 78 -26.40 7.85 15.26
C TYR A 78 -25.64 7.73 16.58
N THR A 79 -25.23 6.50 16.90
CA THR A 79 -24.23 6.25 17.93
C THR A 79 -22.98 5.74 17.21
N PRO A 80 -21.83 6.44 17.31
CA PRO A 80 -20.58 5.94 16.75
C PRO A 80 -20.30 4.52 17.23
N GLY A 81 -20.27 3.57 16.30
CA GLY A 81 -19.91 2.20 16.60
C GLY A 81 -18.45 2.13 17.05
N ARG A 82 -18.19 1.41 18.14
CA ARG A 82 -16.86 0.86 18.39
C ARG A 82 -16.87 -0.58 17.96
N THR A 83 -15.88 -0.96 17.17
CA THR A 83 -15.65 -2.35 16.81
C THR A 83 -15.47 -3.18 18.09
N ILE A 84 -16.30 -4.20 18.26
CA ILE A 84 -16.19 -5.14 19.36
C ILE A 84 -14.89 -5.94 19.15
N VAL A 85 -14.08 -6.04 20.19
CA VAL A 85 -12.84 -6.83 20.15
C VAL A 85 -13.21 -8.30 20.33
N GLU A 86 -13.07 -9.08 19.28
CA GLU A 86 -13.22 -10.54 19.33
C GLU A 86 -11.88 -11.19 19.65
N LYS A 87 -11.90 -12.15 20.57
CA LYS A 87 -10.76 -13.04 20.82
C LYS A 87 -10.90 -14.25 19.91
N HIS A 88 -9.80 -14.65 19.28
CA HIS A 88 -9.75 -15.84 18.46
C HIS A 88 -8.76 -16.81 19.11
N ASP A 89 -9.24 -17.98 19.54
CA ASP A 89 -8.41 -19.01 20.17
C ASP A 89 -7.52 -19.73 19.13
N THR A 90 -7.97 -19.77 17.88
CA THR A 90 -7.27 -20.39 16.74
C THR A 90 -7.18 -19.42 15.57
N TYR A 91 -6.03 -19.39 14.90
CA TYR A 91 -5.82 -18.64 13.67
C TYR A 91 -5.67 -19.60 12.49
N GLU A 92 -6.44 -19.39 11.43
CA GLU A 92 -6.44 -20.27 10.25
C GLU A 92 -5.05 -20.43 9.61
N HIS A 93 -4.23 -19.38 9.66
CA HIS A 93 -2.91 -19.34 9.03
C HIS A 93 -1.76 -19.33 10.06
N GLU A 94 -1.84 -20.18 11.09
CA GLU A 94 -0.79 -20.33 12.10
C GLU A 94 0.59 -20.64 11.49
N ASP A 95 0.61 -21.39 10.39
CA ASP A 95 1.78 -21.74 9.60
C ASP A 95 2.40 -20.54 8.85
N LEU A 96 1.64 -19.47 8.65
CA LEU A 96 2.14 -18.22 8.07
C LEU A 96 2.63 -17.23 9.12
N ARG A 97 2.63 -17.56 10.41
CA ARG A 97 3.11 -16.61 11.42
C ARG A 97 4.58 -16.25 11.19
N PRO A 98 4.99 -15.03 11.57
CA PRO A 98 6.38 -14.61 11.50
C PRO A 98 7.33 -15.60 12.20
N SER A 99 8.43 -15.90 11.54
CA SER A 99 9.59 -16.60 12.09
C SER A 99 10.87 -15.86 11.71
N PHE A 100 11.91 -15.99 12.53
CA PHE A 100 13.21 -15.33 12.35
C PHE A 100 14.32 -16.38 12.32
N PRO A 101 14.38 -17.23 11.29
CA PRO A 101 15.45 -18.20 11.15
C PRO A 101 16.78 -17.49 10.89
N ASP A 102 17.89 -18.10 11.34
CA ASP A 102 19.24 -17.63 10.99
C ASP A 102 19.54 -18.04 9.54
N LYS A 103 19.15 -17.19 8.60
CA LYS A 103 19.38 -17.36 7.15
C LYS A 103 20.36 -16.31 6.66
N LYS A 104 21.27 -16.72 5.77
CA LYS A 104 22.21 -15.84 5.08
C LYS A 104 21.96 -15.92 3.58
N TRP A 105 21.84 -14.75 2.96
CA TRP A 105 21.66 -14.61 1.52
C TRP A 105 23.00 -14.25 0.86
N PRO A 106 23.21 -14.61 -0.42
CA PRO A 106 24.33 -14.07 -1.18
C PRO A 106 24.25 -12.55 -1.26
N ALA A 107 25.36 -11.90 -1.61
CA ALA A 107 25.38 -10.47 -1.88
C ALA A 107 24.38 -10.13 -3.00
N LEU A 108 23.71 -8.99 -2.87
CA LEU A 108 22.80 -8.51 -3.90
C LEU A 108 23.62 -8.07 -5.12
N GLU A 109 23.16 -8.51 -6.29
CA GLU A 109 23.74 -8.15 -7.58
C GLU A 109 22.68 -7.40 -8.40
N GLU A 110 23.13 -6.63 -9.40
CA GLU A 110 22.22 -6.04 -10.37
C GLU A 110 21.67 -7.14 -11.29
N LEU A 111 20.36 -7.31 -11.27
CA LEU A 111 19.64 -8.22 -12.14
C LEU A 111 19.14 -7.49 -13.39
N PRO A 112 19.20 -8.13 -14.56
CA PRO A 112 18.54 -7.59 -15.75
C PRO A 112 17.03 -7.61 -15.51
N TYR A 113 16.35 -6.53 -15.90
CA TYR A 113 14.90 -6.42 -15.80
C TYR A 113 14.29 -5.95 -17.12
N SER A 114 13.00 -6.23 -17.30
CA SER A 114 12.21 -5.79 -18.43
C SER A 114 10.88 -5.28 -17.90
N ASP A 115 10.62 -3.98 -18.06
CA ASP A 115 9.38 -3.36 -17.61
C ASP A 115 8.19 -3.87 -18.43
N LYS A 116 7.37 -4.70 -17.80
CA LYS A 116 6.17 -5.29 -18.42
C LYS A 116 5.08 -4.26 -18.70
N GLY A 117 5.08 -3.12 -18.01
CA GLY A 117 4.13 -2.03 -18.26
C GLY A 117 4.32 -1.35 -19.61
N LEU A 118 5.53 -1.42 -20.18
CA LEU A 118 5.80 -0.94 -21.55
C LEU A 118 5.13 -1.80 -22.62
N LEU A 119 4.81 -3.06 -22.30
CA LEU A 119 4.13 -4.00 -23.18
C LEU A 119 2.60 -3.94 -23.05
N GLY A 120 2.08 -3.20 -22.06
CA GLY A 120 0.66 -3.06 -21.81
C GLY A 120 -0.03 -2.12 -22.80
N SER A 121 -1.28 -2.40 -23.10
CA SER A 121 -2.17 -1.57 -23.91
C SER A 121 -2.46 -0.23 -23.23
N ASP A 122 -2.46 0.86 -24.01
CA ASP A 122 -2.83 2.21 -23.55
C ASP A 122 -4.27 2.32 -23.02
N THR A 123 -5.13 1.41 -23.48
CA THR A 123 -6.55 1.29 -23.15
C THR A 123 -6.85 0.22 -22.10
N PHE A 124 -5.84 -0.52 -21.65
CA PHE A 124 -5.98 -1.62 -20.67
C PHE A 124 -7.00 -2.69 -21.08
N LYS A 125 -7.20 -2.87 -22.39
CA LYS A 125 -8.28 -3.68 -22.98
C LYS A 125 -8.30 -5.13 -22.49
N ASP A 126 -7.13 -5.73 -22.24
CA ASP A 126 -7.01 -7.14 -21.88
C ASP A 126 -7.26 -7.34 -20.38
N LEU A 127 -6.80 -6.40 -19.54
CA LEU A 127 -7.13 -6.39 -18.11
C LEU A 127 -8.62 -6.10 -17.88
N LEU A 128 -9.18 -5.15 -18.61
CA LEU A 128 -10.56 -4.68 -18.42
C LEU A 128 -11.59 -5.54 -19.17
N ALA A 129 -11.18 -6.56 -19.92
CA ALA A 129 -12.07 -7.41 -20.70
C ALA A 129 -13.16 -8.07 -19.86
N THR A 130 -12.87 -8.43 -18.60
CA THR A 130 -13.84 -9.02 -17.66
C THR A 130 -14.22 -8.06 -16.53
N ALA A 131 -13.75 -6.81 -16.56
CA ALA A 131 -14.02 -5.87 -15.50
C ALA A 131 -15.50 -5.49 -15.48
N THR A 132 -16.12 -5.53 -14.31
CA THR A 132 -17.53 -5.15 -14.13
C THR A 132 -17.67 -3.68 -13.74
N GLU A 133 -16.65 -3.13 -13.07
CA GLU A 133 -16.62 -1.75 -12.60
C GLU A 133 -15.16 -1.31 -12.42
N VAL A 134 -14.90 -0.02 -12.66
CA VAL A 134 -13.63 0.63 -12.37
C VAL A 134 -13.92 1.93 -11.62
N PHE A 135 -13.26 2.13 -10.48
CA PHE A 135 -13.46 3.29 -9.62
C PHE A 135 -12.13 3.93 -9.23
N ASP A 136 -11.97 5.23 -9.49
CA ASP A 136 -10.79 5.98 -9.05
C ASP A 136 -11.04 6.64 -7.69
N TYR A 137 -10.18 6.32 -6.71
CA TYR A 137 -10.30 6.86 -5.35
C TYR A 137 -9.99 8.36 -5.28
N VAL A 138 -8.87 8.76 -5.88
CA VAL A 138 -8.47 10.17 -5.98
C VAL A 138 -7.89 10.46 -7.36
N PRO A 139 -7.90 11.73 -7.83
CA PRO A 139 -7.55 12.05 -9.21
C PRO A 139 -6.15 11.58 -9.64
N LYS A 140 -5.19 11.54 -8.70
CA LYS A 140 -3.77 11.34 -8.99
C LYS A 140 -3.19 9.99 -8.53
N ILE A 141 -3.97 9.15 -7.85
CA ILE A 141 -3.52 7.84 -7.34
C ILE A 141 -4.72 6.95 -6.99
N GLY A 142 -4.56 5.65 -7.14
CA GLY A 142 -5.55 4.69 -6.65
C GLY A 142 -6.68 4.43 -7.64
N THR A 143 -6.76 3.19 -8.09
CA THR A 143 -7.85 2.68 -8.93
C THR A 143 -8.30 1.33 -8.40
N GLU A 144 -9.59 1.16 -8.21
CA GLU A 144 -10.22 -0.12 -7.87
C GLU A 144 -10.82 -0.75 -9.12
N VAL A 145 -10.59 -2.05 -9.31
CA VAL A 145 -11.10 -2.82 -10.45
C VAL A 145 -11.87 -4.03 -9.92
N HIS A 146 -13.12 -4.16 -10.38
CA HIS A 146 -14.04 -5.23 -10.01
C HIS A 146 -14.20 -6.22 -11.15
N GLY A 147 -14.53 -7.48 -10.85
CA GLY A 147 -14.82 -8.50 -11.87
C GLY A 147 -13.59 -9.17 -12.51
N VAL A 148 -12.37 -8.75 -12.14
CA VAL A 148 -11.12 -9.34 -12.62
C VAL A 148 -10.64 -10.42 -11.64
N ASP A 149 -10.25 -11.59 -12.16
CA ASP A 149 -9.61 -12.66 -11.39
C ASP A 149 -8.09 -12.67 -11.60
N LEU A 150 -7.35 -12.20 -10.59
CA LEU A 150 -5.89 -12.11 -10.64
C LEU A 150 -5.19 -13.47 -10.79
N ALA A 151 -5.84 -14.57 -10.38
CA ALA A 151 -5.24 -15.90 -10.45
C ALA A 151 -5.15 -16.41 -11.90
N ASN A 152 -5.99 -15.89 -12.80
CA ASN A 152 -6.21 -16.42 -14.15
C ASN A 152 -6.00 -15.37 -15.25
N LEU A 153 -5.16 -14.37 -15.01
CA LEU A 153 -4.82 -13.37 -16.03
C LEU A 153 -4.01 -13.99 -17.18
N THR A 154 -4.34 -13.57 -18.40
CA THR A 154 -3.47 -13.76 -19.57
C THR A 154 -2.22 -12.89 -19.46
N ASP A 155 -1.17 -13.21 -20.21
CA ASP A 155 0.06 -12.42 -20.19
C ASP A 155 -0.17 -10.98 -20.69
N ALA A 156 -1.07 -10.79 -21.67
CA ALA A 156 -1.49 -9.46 -22.11
C ALA A 156 -2.20 -8.68 -20.97
N ALA A 157 -3.13 -9.31 -20.25
CA ALA A 157 -3.79 -8.69 -19.11
C ALA A 157 -2.82 -8.37 -17.95
N LYS A 158 -1.78 -9.19 -17.75
CA LYS A 158 -0.71 -8.88 -16.79
C LYS A 158 0.11 -7.66 -17.21
N ASN A 159 0.42 -7.51 -18.50
CA ASN A 159 1.12 -6.32 -19.00
C ASN A 159 0.26 -5.06 -18.83
N ASP A 160 -1.04 -5.16 -19.12
CA ASP A 160 -2.01 -4.09 -18.88
C ASP A 160 -2.07 -3.72 -17.38
N LEU A 161 -2.05 -4.72 -16.50
CA LEU A 161 -1.97 -4.51 -15.04
C LEU A 161 -0.70 -3.76 -14.64
N ALA A 162 0.47 -4.20 -15.13
CA ALA A 162 1.74 -3.51 -14.85
C ALA A 162 1.68 -2.04 -15.31
N ARG A 163 1.14 -1.78 -16.49
CA ARG A 163 0.97 -0.42 -17.03
C ARG A 163 0.02 0.42 -16.17
N LEU A 164 -1.14 -0.14 -15.80
CA LEU A 164 -2.12 0.56 -14.98
C LEU A 164 -1.52 0.94 -13.61
N ILE A 165 -0.76 0.03 -12.99
CA ILE A 165 -0.05 0.31 -11.73
C ILE A 165 0.95 1.46 -11.91
N SER A 166 1.76 1.45 -12.97
CA SER A 166 2.73 2.53 -13.21
C SER A 166 2.07 3.91 -13.38
N ILE A 167 0.86 3.95 -13.96
CA ILE A 167 0.11 5.20 -14.16
C ILE A 167 -0.62 5.64 -12.88
N ARG A 168 -1.18 4.70 -12.13
CA ARG A 168 -2.10 4.96 -11.01
C ARG A 168 -1.46 4.83 -9.64
N GLY A 169 -0.22 4.36 -9.54
CA GLY A 169 0.54 4.16 -8.31
C GLY A 169 0.10 2.96 -7.46
N VAL A 170 -1.21 2.77 -7.28
CA VAL A 170 -1.78 1.66 -6.51
C VAL A 170 -3.07 1.20 -7.17
N VAL A 171 -3.26 -0.11 -7.29
CA VAL A 171 -4.47 -0.72 -7.87
C VAL A 171 -5.06 -1.73 -6.89
N PHE A 172 -6.38 -1.68 -6.72
CA PHE A 172 -7.13 -2.51 -5.78
C PHE A 172 -8.01 -3.51 -6.50
N PHE A 173 -8.05 -4.75 -6.00
CA PHE A 173 -8.93 -5.80 -6.51
C PHE A 173 -9.76 -6.38 -5.37
N ARG A 174 -11.08 -6.43 -5.56
CA ARG A 174 -12.00 -7.01 -4.57
C ARG A 174 -12.28 -8.47 -4.85
N ASN A 175 -12.70 -9.20 -3.82
CA ASN A 175 -13.29 -10.54 -3.93
C ASN A 175 -12.37 -11.60 -4.57
N GLN A 176 -11.06 -11.48 -4.35
CA GLN A 176 -10.04 -12.39 -4.88
C GLN A 176 -9.95 -13.72 -4.10
N LYS A 177 -11.01 -14.52 -4.16
CA LYS A 177 -11.14 -15.79 -3.41
C LYS A 177 -10.10 -16.84 -3.85
N ASN A 178 -9.85 -16.95 -5.16
CA ASN A 178 -8.96 -17.96 -5.74
C ASN A 178 -7.49 -17.51 -5.82
N PHE A 179 -7.19 -16.28 -5.41
CA PHE A 179 -5.85 -15.71 -5.49
C PHE A 179 -5.02 -16.05 -4.24
N GLY A 180 -4.64 -17.32 -4.08
CA GLY A 180 -3.80 -17.79 -2.97
C GLY A 180 -2.32 -17.35 -3.09
N ILE A 181 -1.49 -17.74 -2.10
CA ILE A 181 -0.05 -17.40 -2.07
C ILE A 181 0.66 -17.85 -3.35
N GLU A 182 0.42 -19.07 -3.83
CA GLU A 182 1.06 -19.56 -5.06
C GLU A 182 0.62 -18.78 -6.30
N ALA A 183 -0.65 -18.39 -6.39
CA ALA A 183 -1.14 -17.55 -7.48
C ALA A 183 -0.49 -16.15 -7.43
N GLN A 184 -0.33 -15.60 -6.22
CA GLN A 184 0.34 -14.32 -5.98
C GLN A 184 1.83 -14.38 -6.34
N ARG A 185 2.54 -15.44 -5.95
CA ARG A 185 3.94 -15.70 -6.33
C ARG A 185 4.09 -15.87 -7.85
N LYS A 186 3.18 -16.61 -8.49
CA LYS A 186 3.16 -16.79 -9.95
C LYS A 186 2.95 -15.46 -10.68
N LEU A 187 2.04 -14.61 -10.18
CA LEU A 187 1.83 -13.26 -10.73
C LEU A 187 3.08 -12.39 -10.55
N GLY A 188 3.68 -12.38 -9.36
CA GLY A 188 4.91 -11.63 -9.10
C GLY A 188 6.09 -12.09 -9.97
N SER A 189 6.24 -13.41 -10.14
CA SER A 189 7.30 -14.02 -10.97
C SER A 189 7.19 -13.65 -12.45
N TYR A 190 5.99 -13.33 -12.93
CA TYR A 190 5.80 -12.83 -14.29
C TYR A 190 6.38 -11.41 -14.48
N PHE A 191 6.31 -10.59 -13.43
CA PHE A 191 6.83 -9.22 -13.45
C PHE A 191 8.34 -9.14 -13.17
N GLY A 192 8.91 -10.11 -12.45
CA GLY A 192 10.35 -10.18 -12.22
C GLY A 192 10.77 -11.21 -11.15
N THR A 193 11.99 -11.08 -10.66
CA THR A 193 12.53 -11.93 -9.59
C THR A 193 11.93 -11.57 -8.23
N LEU A 194 11.25 -12.51 -7.59
CA LEU A 194 10.66 -12.31 -6.27
C LEU A 194 11.74 -11.96 -5.23
N HIS A 195 11.52 -10.86 -4.49
CA HIS A 195 12.46 -10.37 -3.48
C HIS A 195 12.44 -11.27 -2.24
N LYS A 196 13.61 -11.53 -1.67
CA LYS A 196 13.76 -12.20 -0.38
C LYS A 196 14.24 -11.18 0.63
N HIS A 197 13.38 -10.83 1.59
CA HIS A 197 13.69 -9.75 2.52
C HIS A 197 14.78 -10.16 3.51
N ALA A 198 15.90 -9.44 3.54
CA ALA A 198 17.07 -9.82 4.34
C ALA A 198 16.91 -9.58 5.85
N THR A 199 16.12 -8.58 6.24
CA THR A 199 16.09 -8.06 7.63
C THR A 199 14.76 -8.26 8.36
N THR A 200 13.79 -8.94 7.76
CA THR A 200 12.46 -9.14 8.37
C THR A 200 12.05 -10.61 8.39
N SER A 201 10.94 -10.91 9.04
CA SER A 201 10.46 -12.27 9.23
C SER A 201 10.01 -12.94 7.93
N VAL A 202 10.19 -14.26 7.89
CA VAL A 202 9.59 -15.16 6.89
C VAL A 202 8.47 -16.02 7.52
N PRO A 203 7.54 -16.58 6.73
CA PRO A 203 6.51 -17.50 7.23
C PRO A 203 7.12 -18.73 7.91
N LYS A 204 6.52 -19.18 9.02
CA LYS A 204 6.89 -20.43 9.71
C LYS A 204 6.88 -21.66 8.80
N ARG A 205 6.05 -21.67 7.76
CA ARG A 205 5.95 -22.74 6.76
C ARG A 205 7.31 -23.11 6.14
N GLY A 206 8.23 -22.14 6.05
CA GLY A 206 9.65 -22.39 5.75
C GLY A 206 10.03 -22.51 4.27
N ASP A 207 9.05 -22.72 3.38
CA ASP A 207 9.19 -22.81 1.92
C ASP A 207 8.82 -21.51 1.17
N LEU A 208 8.59 -20.43 1.93
CA LEU A 208 8.07 -19.15 1.45
C LEU A 208 9.02 -17.98 1.76
N ASP A 209 10.30 -18.15 1.43
CA ASP A 209 11.35 -17.14 1.72
C ASP A 209 11.19 -15.85 0.91
N ASP A 210 10.45 -15.92 -0.17
CA ASP A 210 10.08 -14.84 -1.08
C ASP A 210 8.73 -14.19 -0.72
N VAL A 211 8.16 -14.54 0.44
CA VAL A 211 6.90 -14.00 0.95
C VAL A 211 7.16 -13.29 2.26
N HIS A 212 6.71 -12.04 2.36
CA HIS A 212 6.78 -11.27 3.59
C HIS A 212 5.42 -11.26 4.31
N VAL A 213 5.43 -11.51 5.62
CA VAL A 213 4.22 -11.52 6.44
C VAL A 213 4.20 -10.34 7.38
N VAL A 214 3.22 -9.47 7.19
CA VAL A 214 2.84 -8.45 8.14
C VAL A 214 1.81 -9.05 9.09
N TYR A 215 2.18 -9.21 10.34
CA TYR A 215 1.33 -9.78 11.38
C TYR A 215 1.33 -8.89 12.61
N THR A 216 0.14 -8.65 13.15
CA THR A 216 -0.06 -8.00 14.43
C THR A 216 -1.26 -8.65 15.13
N ASP A 217 -1.12 -8.91 16.41
CA ASP A 217 -2.18 -9.40 17.31
C ASP A 217 -2.30 -8.55 18.58
N GLU A 218 -3.13 -9.00 19.52
CA GLU A 218 -3.37 -8.31 20.79
C GLU A 218 -2.18 -8.28 21.75
N ASN A 219 -1.22 -9.19 21.56
CA ASN A 219 -0.01 -9.32 22.36
C ASN A 219 1.19 -8.61 21.69
N SER A 220 1.03 -8.20 20.44
CA SER A 220 2.03 -7.47 19.69
C SER A 220 2.23 -6.09 20.31
N LYS A 221 3.50 -5.73 20.57
CA LYS A 221 3.85 -4.38 21.03
C LYS A 221 3.57 -3.39 19.90
N ASP A 222 3.17 -2.16 20.24
CA ASP A 222 3.04 -1.11 19.24
C ASP A 222 4.43 -0.74 18.72
N GLN A 223 4.79 -1.31 17.57
CA GLN A 223 6.10 -1.07 16.97
C GLN A 223 6.23 0.35 16.42
N ARG A 224 5.12 1.08 16.21
CA ARG A 224 5.18 2.49 15.79
C ARG A 224 5.84 3.38 16.83
N ALA A 225 5.81 2.98 18.11
CA ALA A 225 6.53 3.67 19.17
C ALA A 225 8.06 3.48 19.10
N LEU A 226 8.53 2.46 18.35
CA LEU A 226 9.95 2.17 18.16
C LEU A 226 10.55 2.90 16.95
N PHE A 227 9.71 3.41 16.05
CA PHE A 227 10.13 4.15 14.86
C PHE A 227 9.79 5.63 15.02
N THR A 228 10.70 6.52 14.58
CA THR A 228 10.34 7.94 14.49
C THR A 228 9.22 8.11 13.45
N PRO A 229 8.34 9.12 13.58
CA PRO A 229 7.27 9.36 12.60
C PRO A 229 7.76 9.46 11.15
N THR A 230 9.01 9.88 10.96
CA THR A 230 9.67 9.97 9.66
C THR A 230 9.87 8.62 8.97
N PHE A 231 9.93 7.50 9.71
CA PHE A 231 10.00 6.16 9.13
C PHE A 231 8.62 5.55 8.79
N LEU A 232 7.52 6.22 9.15
CA LEU A 232 6.18 5.69 8.89
C LEU A 232 5.78 5.80 7.41
N TRP A 233 6.15 6.91 6.75
CA TRP A 233 6.02 7.06 5.30
C TRP A 233 7.30 6.58 4.62
N HIS A 234 7.19 5.55 3.80
CA HIS A 234 8.35 4.95 3.15
C HIS A 234 7.97 4.39 1.78
N SER A 235 9.00 4.13 0.99
CA SER A 235 8.96 3.17 -0.12
C SER A 235 9.70 1.92 0.35
N ASP A 236 9.25 0.75 -0.06
CA ASP A 236 9.84 -0.51 0.40
C ASP A 236 11.31 -0.62 -0.02
N VAL A 237 12.17 -1.01 0.94
CA VAL A 237 13.53 -1.53 0.67
C VAL A 237 14.39 -0.59 -0.21
N THR A 238 14.26 0.72 -0.02
CA THR A 238 15.02 1.74 -0.78
C THR A 238 16.52 1.75 -0.52
N TYR A 239 16.99 0.96 0.45
CA TYR A 239 18.41 0.84 0.80
C TYR A 239 19.15 -0.20 -0.07
N GLU A 240 18.44 -1.01 -0.86
CA GLU A 240 19.07 -2.00 -1.76
C GLU A 240 19.50 -1.38 -3.10
N ILE A 241 20.44 -2.03 -3.78
CA ILE A 241 20.99 -1.61 -5.08
C ILE A 241 19.88 -1.51 -6.13
N GLN A 242 18.95 -2.46 -6.10
CA GLN A 242 17.75 -2.47 -6.93
C GLN A 242 16.54 -2.67 -6.00
N PRO A 243 15.84 -1.59 -5.63
CA PRO A 243 14.65 -1.68 -4.77
C PRO A 243 13.49 -2.40 -5.45
N PRO A 244 12.48 -2.84 -4.70
CA PRO A 244 11.21 -3.28 -5.23
C PRO A 244 10.48 -2.23 -6.06
N SER A 245 10.07 -2.63 -7.26
CA SER A 245 9.16 -1.89 -8.12
C SER A 245 7.72 -2.35 -7.90
N TYR A 246 7.54 -3.67 -7.89
CA TYR A 246 6.34 -4.41 -7.54
C TYR A 246 6.17 -4.64 -6.03
N THR A 247 5.03 -4.39 -5.42
CA THR A 247 4.62 -5.02 -4.16
C THR A 247 3.20 -5.53 -4.33
N SER A 248 2.95 -6.81 -4.09
CA SER A 248 1.60 -7.37 -4.06
C SER A 248 1.22 -7.71 -2.63
N LEU A 249 0.07 -7.21 -2.17
CA LEU A 249 -0.39 -7.22 -0.81
C LEU A 249 -1.78 -7.86 -0.73
N LYS A 250 -1.89 -9.01 -0.07
CA LYS A 250 -3.17 -9.68 0.17
C LYS A 250 -3.54 -9.63 1.66
N VAL A 251 -4.73 -9.12 1.97
CA VAL A 251 -5.29 -9.23 3.31
C VAL A 251 -5.82 -10.65 3.51
N LEU A 252 -5.25 -11.38 4.48
CA LEU A 252 -5.74 -12.71 4.88
C LEU A 252 -6.78 -12.62 6.00
N THR A 253 -6.58 -11.71 6.94
CA THR A 253 -7.51 -11.49 8.05
C THR A 253 -7.39 -10.05 8.51
N GLY A 254 -8.43 -9.26 8.31
CA GLY A 254 -8.48 -7.85 8.72
C GLY A 254 -9.37 -7.65 9.95
N PRO A 255 -9.33 -6.45 10.55
CA PRO A 255 -10.38 -6.05 11.47
C PRO A 255 -11.70 -5.90 10.69
N PRO A 256 -12.87 -6.02 11.34
CA PRO A 256 -14.12 -5.76 10.67
C PRO A 256 -14.19 -4.29 10.26
N ARG A 257 -15.15 -3.96 9.39
CA ARG A 257 -15.36 -2.60 8.89
C ARG A 257 -15.42 -1.59 10.04
N GLY A 258 -14.63 -0.52 9.93
CA GLY A 258 -14.53 0.52 10.97
C GLY A 258 -13.59 0.17 12.14
N GLY A 259 -12.98 -1.02 12.15
CA GLY A 259 -11.94 -1.39 13.12
C GLY A 259 -10.57 -0.77 12.84
N GLY A 260 -10.45 0.02 11.76
CA GLY A 260 -9.22 0.64 11.30
C GLY A 260 -8.34 -0.34 10.53
N GLY A 261 -7.04 -0.16 10.64
CA GLY A 261 -6.08 -1.02 9.95
C GLY A 261 -5.79 -0.62 8.51
N ASP A 262 -6.13 0.62 8.16
CA ASP A 262 -5.98 1.16 6.83
C ASP A 262 -4.50 1.31 6.47
N THR A 263 -4.20 1.06 5.19
CA THR A 263 -2.91 1.40 4.59
C THR A 263 -3.14 2.63 3.73
N LEU A 264 -2.23 3.60 3.82
CA LEU A 264 -2.30 4.85 3.08
C LEU A 264 -1.18 4.90 2.05
N TRP A 265 -1.47 5.46 0.88
CA TRP A 265 -0.51 5.67 -0.20
C TRP A 265 -0.42 7.15 -0.57
N SER A 266 0.74 7.55 -1.06
CA SER A 266 0.99 8.89 -1.60
C SER A 266 1.70 8.79 -2.94
N SER A 267 1.24 9.54 -3.94
CA SER A 267 1.87 9.58 -5.26
C SER A 267 3.03 10.56 -5.26
N GLN A 268 4.24 10.04 -5.45
CA GLN A 268 5.43 10.86 -5.60
C GLN A 268 5.46 11.60 -6.95
N TYR A 269 4.77 11.08 -7.98
CA TYR A 269 4.57 11.81 -9.24
C TYR A 269 3.75 13.08 -9.01
N ALA A 270 2.60 12.95 -8.35
CA ALA A 270 1.77 14.10 -8.01
C ALA A 270 2.47 15.04 -7.02
N ALA A 271 3.22 14.45 -6.09
CA ALA A 271 4.26 15.05 -5.25
C ALA A 271 5.08 16.09 -6.02
N TYR A 272 5.80 15.56 -7.00
CA TYR A 272 6.75 16.27 -7.83
C TYR A 272 6.09 17.31 -8.75
N ASP A 273 4.98 16.94 -9.41
CA ASP A 273 4.21 17.83 -10.28
C ASP A 273 3.68 19.08 -9.54
N ALA A 274 3.41 18.96 -8.24
CA ALA A 274 2.92 20.06 -7.41
C ALA A 274 4.04 21.02 -6.95
N LEU A 275 5.31 20.64 -7.11
CA LEU A 275 6.44 21.51 -6.78
C LEU A 275 6.54 22.67 -7.75
N SER A 276 7.09 23.79 -7.27
CA SER A 276 7.43 24.90 -8.15
C SER A 276 8.54 24.51 -9.13
N ALA A 277 8.59 25.11 -10.32
CA ALA A 277 9.63 24.84 -11.31
C ALA A 277 11.07 24.96 -10.75
N PRO A 278 11.40 25.94 -9.88
CA PRO A 278 12.71 25.96 -9.22
C PRO A 278 13.00 24.73 -8.35
N MET A 279 12.00 24.24 -7.59
CA MET A 279 12.17 23.04 -6.76
C MET A 279 12.29 21.78 -7.60
N GLN A 280 11.53 21.66 -8.69
CA GLN A 280 11.71 20.58 -9.67
C GLN A 280 13.12 20.59 -10.25
N ASN A 281 13.65 21.75 -10.63
CA ASN A 281 15.02 21.86 -11.15
C ASN A 281 16.10 21.47 -10.13
N ILE A 282 15.88 21.73 -8.83
CA ILE A 282 16.80 21.31 -7.75
C ILE A 282 16.79 19.78 -7.59
N LEU A 283 15.60 19.16 -7.70
CA LEU A 283 15.42 17.72 -7.49
C LEU A 283 15.63 16.87 -8.74
N ASN A 284 15.55 17.48 -9.93
CA ASN A 284 15.92 16.82 -11.17
C ASN A 284 17.38 16.38 -11.06
N PRO A 285 17.67 15.08 -11.17
CA PRO A 285 19.04 14.62 -11.13
C PRO A 285 19.77 15.24 -12.33
N SER A 286 20.60 16.25 -12.05
CA SER A 286 21.61 16.68 -13.00
C SER A 286 22.51 15.47 -13.28
N PRO A 287 23.02 15.25 -14.49
CA PRO A 287 23.90 14.11 -14.81
C PRO A 287 25.18 14.01 -13.94
N HIS A 288 25.41 14.97 -13.03
CA HIS A 288 26.49 14.99 -12.03
C HIS A 288 26.04 14.62 -10.61
N SER A 289 24.76 14.30 -10.38
CA SER A 289 24.23 13.85 -9.10
C SER A 289 24.53 12.37 -8.91
N THR A 290 25.78 12.05 -8.56
CA THR A 290 26.07 10.78 -7.91
C THR A 290 25.39 10.80 -6.55
N HIS A 291 24.43 9.90 -6.32
CA HIS A 291 24.18 9.49 -4.95
C HIS A 291 25.55 9.06 -4.39
N PRO A 292 26.01 9.58 -3.24
CA PRO A 292 27.07 8.90 -2.54
C PRO A 292 26.48 7.54 -2.16
N ILE A 293 26.79 6.52 -2.95
CA ILE A 293 26.72 5.14 -2.52
C ILE A 293 27.45 5.15 -1.19
N TYR A 294 26.72 4.93 -0.09
CA TYR A 294 27.33 4.68 1.19
C TYR A 294 28.13 3.39 1.02
N LYS A 295 29.40 3.52 0.65
CA LYS A 295 30.37 2.43 0.73
C LYS A 295 30.63 2.25 2.23
N PRO A 296 30.34 1.08 2.82
CA PRO A 296 30.82 0.79 4.16
C PRO A 296 32.34 1.01 4.14
N LYS A 297 32.86 1.81 5.07
CA LYS A 297 34.30 1.90 5.26
C LYS A 297 34.79 0.49 5.59
N ASP A 298 35.82 0.05 4.90
CA ASP A 298 36.55 -1.17 5.23
C ASP A 298 36.93 -1.10 6.71
N HIS A 299 36.23 -1.87 7.53
CA HIS A 299 36.73 -2.24 8.83
C HIS A 299 37.63 -3.45 8.58
N GLU A 300 38.93 -3.18 8.44
CA GLU A 300 39.96 -4.18 8.65
C GLU A 300 39.70 -4.88 9.99
N LEU A 301 39.55 -6.21 9.93
CA LEU A 301 39.73 -7.10 11.07
C LEU A 301 41.22 -7.39 11.25
#